data_AF-A0A1M6FTJ3-F1
#
_entry.id   AF-A0A1M6FTJ3-F1
#
_cell.length_a   1.000
_cell.length_b   1.000
_cell.length_c   1.000
_cell.angle_alpha   90.00
_cell.angle_beta   90.00
_cell.angle_gamma   90.00
#
_symmetry.space_group_name_H-M   'P 1'
#
loop_
_entity.id
_entity.type
_entity.pdbx_description
1 polymer ?
#
loop_
_entity_poly.entity_id
_entity_poly.type
_entity_poly.pdbx_seq_one_letter_code
_entity_poly.pdbx_strand_id
1 'polypeptide(L)'
;MINRVEKLSLLSEMIAFAKYDKDIRRIEYNFLLGVAKQLDISREDFEYLLENPVTYTHLKSHSERIVQFHRLVLLMNIEQEHNEDNNSAGVIKLYNFGLRMGLSHESITKVLYLMESFPNKIVPPDVLIDIFKTQYN
;
A
#
# COMPACT_ATOMS: atom_id res chain seq x y z
N MET A 1 4.13 -0.02 18.55
CA MET A 1 3.87 -1.40 18.11
C MET A 1 2.41 -1.45 17.72
N ILE A 2 2.12 -1.80 16.48
CA ILE A 2 0.78 -1.75 15.88
C ILE A 2 -0.13 -2.76 16.59
N ASN A 3 -1.31 -2.33 17.03
CA ASN A 3 -2.30 -3.20 17.68
C ASN A 3 -3.16 -3.97 16.66
N ARG A 4 -3.99 -4.90 17.13
CA ARG A 4 -4.84 -5.73 16.24
C ARG A 4 -5.80 -4.90 15.38
N VAL A 5 -6.42 -3.86 15.92
CA VAL A 5 -7.35 -3.00 15.18
C VAL A 5 -6.61 -2.26 14.06
N GLU A 6 -5.44 -1.70 14.35
CA GLU A 6 -4.61 -1.04 13.36
C GLU A 6 -4.14 -2.03 12.28
N LYS A 7 -3.72 -3.26 12.64
CA LYS A 7 -3.36 -4.32 11.67
C LYS A 7 -4.51 -4.65 10.72
N LEU A 8 -5.72 -4.87 11.24
CA LEU A 8 -6.90 -5.15 10.41
C LEU A 8 -7.25 -3.96 9.53
N SER A 9 -7.12 -2.75 10.05
CA SER A 9 -7.35 -1.52 9.30
C SER A 9 -6.38 -1.36 8.14
N LEU A 10 -5.08 -1.67 8.34
CA LEU A 10 -4.08 -1.67 7.27
C LEU A 10 -4.40 -2.65 6.16
N LEU A 11 -4.76 -3.88 6.53
CA LEU A 11 -5.10 -4.90 5.53
C LEU A 11 -6.39 -4.54 4.79
N SER A 12 -7.39 -4.01 5.51
CA SER A 12 -8.64 -3.53 4.91
C SER A 12 -8.41 -2.37 3.94
N GLU A 13 -7.47 -1.48 4.24
CA GLU A 13 -7.09 -0.39 3.34
C GLU A 13 -6.47 -0.94 2.05
N MET A 14 -5.60 -1.95 2.15
CA MET A 14 -5.02 -2.59 0.97
C MET A 14 -6.05 -3.34 0.14
N ILE A 15 -7.03 -3.98 0.78
CA ILE A 15 -8.16 -4.63 0.10
C ILE A 15 -9.00 -3.57 -0.63
N ALA A 16 -9.32 -2.45 0.00
CA ALA A 16 -10.04 -1.34 -0.63
C ALA A 16 -9.24 -0.74 -1.79
N PHE A 17 -7.92 -0.67 -1.66
CA PHE A 17 -7.05 -0.33 -2.77
C PHE A 17 -7.18 -1.36 -3.89
N ALA A 18 -7.10 -2.66 -3.64
CA ALA A 18 -7.22 -3.65 -4.72
C ALA A 18 -8.62 -3.68 -5.39
N LYS A 19 -9.71 -3.50 -4.62
CA LYS A 19 -11.11 -3.59 -5.08
C LYS A 19 -11.66 -2.36 -5.80
N TYR A 20 -10.97 -1.22 -5.77
CA TYR A 20 -11.54 0.09 -6.11
C TYR A 20 -12.37 0.17 -7.40
N ASP A 21 -11.93 -0.49 -8.49
CA ASP A 21 -12.60 -0.46 -9.80
C ASP A 21 -12.74 -1.85 -10.44
N LYS A 22 -12.39 -2.92 -9.71
CA LYS A 22 -12.34 -4.29 -10.24
C LYS A 22 -12.31 -5.33 -9.14
N ASP A 23 -12.58 -6.57 -9.52
CA ASP A 23 -12.34 -7.72 -8.67
C ASP A 23 -10.85 -7.97 -8.44
N ILE A 24 -10.53 -8.51 -7.26
CA ILE A 24 -9.16 -8.87 -6.88
C ILE A 24 -8.74 -10.09 -7.70
N ARG A 25 -7.64 -9.96 -8.44
CA ARG A 25 -7.05 -11.06 -9.21
C ARG A 25 -6.27 -12.00 -8.30
N ARG A 26 -6.04 -13.24 -8.76
CA ARG A 26 -5.33 -14.27 -7.98
C ARG A 26 -3.95 -13.82 -7.46
N ILE A 27 -3.21 -13.05 -8.26
CA ILE A 27 -1.88 -12.54 -7.85
C ILE A 27 -1.99 -11.46 -6.76
N GLU A 28 -2.96 -10.56 -6.85
CA GLU A 28 -3.25 -9.53 -5.84
C GLU A 28 -3.73 -10.18 -4.54
N TYR A 29 -4.61 -11.18 -4.64
CA TYR A 29 -5.08 -11.98 -3.50
C TYR A 29 -3.90 -12.67 -2.78
N ASN A 30 -3.00 -13.32 -3.52
CA ASN A 30 -1.84 -14.00 -2.92
C ASN A 30 -0.90 -13.00 -2.21
N PHE A 31 -0.73 -11.81 -2.79
CA PHE A 31 0.04 -10.74 -2.16
C PHE A 31 -0.62 -10.26 -0.86
N LEU A 32 -1.92 -9.97 -0.89
CA LEU A 32 -2.70 -9.55 0.28
C LEU A 32 -2.67 -10.62 1.39
N LEU A 33 -2.79 -11.90 1.03
CA LEU A 33 -2.67 -13.02 1.96
C LEU A 33 -1.26 -13.11 2.56
N GLY A 34 -0.22 -12.81 1.78
CA GLY A 34 1.15 -12.71 2.27
C GLY A 34 1.31 -11.59 3.31
N VAL A 35 0.71 -10.44 3.06
CA VAL A 35 0.69 -9.32 4.02
C VAL A 35 -0.11 -9.66 5.27
N ALA A 36 -1.25 -10.34 5.14
CA ALA A 36 -2.04 -10.80 6.27
C ALA A 36 -1.18 -11.67 7.22
N LYS A 37 -0.43 -12.63 6.67
CA LYS A 37 0.51 -13.46 7.45
C LYS A 37 1.60 -12.63 8.15
N GLN A 38 2.18 -11.64 7.47
CA GLN A 38 3.19 -10.76 8.07
C GLN A 38 2.62 -9.89 9.20
N LEU A 39 1.34 -9.52 9.11
CA LEU A 39 0.63 -8.78 10.14
C LEU A 39 0.11 -9.67 11.27
N ASP A 40 0.31 -10.99 11.20
CA ASP A 40 -0.25 -11.97 12.13
C ASP A 40 -1.79 -11.93 12.15
N ILE A 41 -2.38 -11.85 10.96
CA ILE A 41 -3.82 -11.93 10.72
C ILE A 41 -4.11 -13.32 10.14
N SER A 42 -5.10 -14.00 10.73
CA SER A 42 -5.52 -15.33 10.30
C SER A 42 -6.08 -15.30 8.87
N ARG A 43 -6.09 -16.45 8.19
CA ARG A 43 -6.73 -16.53 6.87
C ARG A 43 -8.21 -16.19 7.00
N GLU A 44 -8.86 -16.68 8.04
CA GLU A 44 -10.28 -16.48 8.32
C GLU A 44 -10.61 -15.00 8.50
N ASP A 45 -9.81 -14.26 9.27
CA ASP A 45 -9.96 -12.81 9.41
C ASP A 45 -9.70 -12.08 8.08
N PHE A 46 -8.72 -12.53 7.30
CA PHE A 46 -8.45 -11.95 5.97
C PHE A 46 -9.63 -12.15 5.00
N GLU A 47 -10.16 -13.36 4.88
CA GLU A 47 -11.35 -13.63 4.05
C GLU A 47 -12.55 -12.80 4.53
N TYR A 48 -12.73 -12.67 5.85
CA TYR A 48 -13.79 -11.84 6.42
C TYR A 48 -13.65 -10.38 5.98
N LEU A 49 -12.42 -9.83 5.96
CA LEU A 49 -12.14 -8.46 5.53
C LEU A 49 -12.39 -8.21 4.04
N LEU A 50 -12.33 -9.25 3.20
CA LEU A 50 -12.66 -9.12 1.77
C LEU A 50 -14.12 -8.73 1.58
N GLU A 51 -15.01 -9.28 2.41
CA GLU A 51 -16.45 -9.04 2.37
C GLU A 51 -16.89 -7.90 3.31
N ASN A 52 -16.17 -7.69 4.41
CA ASN A 52 -16.51 -6.76 5.48
C ASN A 52 -15.33 -5.82 5.78
N PRO A 53 -15.06 -4.83 4.91
CA PRO A 53 -13.96 -3.89 5.11
C PRO A 53 -14.19 -3.07 6.39
N VAL A 54 -13.12 -2.88 7.15
CA VAL A 54 -13.10 -2.11 8.39
C VAL A 54 -12.72 -0.68 8.09
N THR A 55 -13.25 0.27 8.87
CA THR A 55 -12.92 1.68 8.74
C THR A 55 -11.41 1.92 8.93
N TYR A 56 -10.88 2.81 8.09
CA TYR A 56 -9.50 3.26 8.20
C TYR A 56 -9.24 3.90 9.57
N THR A 57 -8.17 3.46 10.23
CA THR A 57 -7.65 3.97 11.49
C THR A 57 -6.27 4.56 11.24
N HIS A 58 -6.05 5.80 11.66
CA HIS A 58 -4.77 6.47 11.45
C HIS A 58 -3.63 5.75 12.18
N LEU A 59 -2.57 5.41 11.44
CA LEU A 59 -1.32 4.98 12.03
C LEU A 59 -0.66 6.13 12.77
N LYS A 60 -0.24 5.84 14.00
CA LYS A 60 0.37 6.84 14.89
C LYS A 60 1.78 7.18 14.46
N SER A 61 2.60 6.20 14.12
CA SER A 61 3.99 6.44 13.73
C SER A 61 4.12 6.85 12.27
N HIS A 62 4.98 7.84 12.01
CA HIS A 62 5.40 8.19 10.65
C HIS A 62 6.07 7.00 9.95
N SER A 63 6.89 6.21 10.65
CA SER A 63 7.52 5.02 10.09
C SER A 63 6.52 3.95 9.64
N GLU A 64 5.44 3.76 10.39
CA GLU A 64 4.40 2.79 10.07
C GLU A 64 3.63 3.21 8.80
N ARG A 65 3.39 4.52 8.63
CA ARG A 65 2.81 5.09 7.40
C ARG A 65 3.67 4.87 6.17
N ILE A 66 4.99 5.02 6.30
CA ILE A 66 5.93 4.75 5.20
C ILE A 66 5.86 3.28 4.77
N VAL A 67 5.89 2.36 5.74
CA VAL A 67 5.81 0.92 5.46
C VAL A 67 4.47 0.57 4.80
N GLN A 68 3.37 1.17 5.26
CA GLN A 68 2.08 0.96 4.63
C GLN A 68 2.04 1.51 3.19
N PHE A 69 2.57 2.71 2.98
CA PHE A 69 2.65 3.29 1.64
C PHE A 69 3.50 2.45 0.69
N HIS A 70 4.61 1.87 1.16
CA HIS A 70 5.40 0.91 0.39
C HIS A 70 4.60 -0.32 -0.04
N ARG A 71 3.76 -0.88 0.85
CA ARG A 71 2.90 -2.01 0.49
C ARG A 71 1.90 -1.65 -0.61
N LEU A 72 1.36 -0.42 -0.59
CA LEU A 72 0.48 0.07 -1.65
C LEU A 72 1.23 0.28 -2.97
N VAL A 73 2.46 0.78 -2.93
CA VAL A 73 3.36 0.84 -4.09
C VAL A 73 3.53 -0.54 -4.74
N LEU A 74 3.87 -1.56 -3.94
CA LEU A 74 4.04 -2.93 -4.43
C LEU A 74 2.74 -3.50 -5.02
N LEU A 75 1.60 -3.27 -4.36
CA LEU A 75 0.29 -3.71 -4.83
C LEU A 75 -0.10 -3.04 -6.15
N MET A 76 0.16 -1.73 -6.30
CA MET A 76 -0.06 -1.00 -7.55
C MET A 76 0.82 -1.52 -8.69
N ASN A 77 2.07 -1.91 -8.41
CA ASN A 77 2.95 -2.48 -9.45
C ASN A 77 2.42 -3.82 -9.97
N ILE A 78 1.97 -4.70 -9.06
CA ILE A 78 1.27 -5.95 -9.43
C ILE A 78 0.01 -5.64 -10.25
N GLU A 79 -0.66 -4.53 -9.94
CA GLU A 79 -1.81 -4.05 -10.71
C GLU A 79 -1.44 -3.75 -12.17
N GLN A 80 -0.42 -2.90 -12.36
CA GLN A 80 0.01 -2.33 -13.63
C GLN A 80 0.69 -3.32 -14.57
N GLU A 81 1.51 -4.24 -14.06
CA GLU A 81 2.20 -5.26 -14.88
C GLU A 81 1.22 -6.13 -15.70
N HIS A 82 -0.04 -6.20 -15.24
CA HIS A 82 -1.08 -7.02 -15.83
C HIS A 82 -2.27 -6.21 -16.38
N ASN A 83 -2.14 -4.88 -16.48
CA ASN A 83 -3.16 -3.99 -17.04
C ASN A 83 -2.48 -3.06 -18.07
N GLU A 84 -2.58 -3.39 -19.36
CA GLU A 84 -1.87 -2.69 -20.46
C GLU A 84 -2.37 -1.25 -20.70
N ASP A 85 -3.55 -0.86 -20.21
CA ASP A 85 -4.23 0.39 -20.59
C ASP A 85 -4.28 1.51 -19.51
N ASN A 86 -3.93 1.25 -18.23
CA ASN A 86 -4.33 2.15 -17.12
C ASN A 86 -3.22 2.57 -16.14
N ASN A 87 -2.02 2.90 -16.63
CA ASN A 87 -0.91 3.34 -15.77
C ASN A 87 -1.24 4.57 -14.90
N SER A 88 -2.06 5.50 -15.39
CA SER A 88 -2.35 6.77 -14.71
C SER A 88 -3.30 6.63 -13.50
N ALA A 89 -4.26 5.71 -13.56
CA ALA A 89 -5.30 5.57 -12.52
C ALA A 89 -4.72 5.05 -11.20
N GLY A 90 -3.84 4.05 -11.25
CA GLY A 90 -3.15 3.51 -10.08
C GLY A 90 -2.27 4.55 -9.38
N VAL A 91 -1.57 5.40 -10.16
CA VAL A 91 -0.71 6.46 -9.63
C VAL A 91 -1.52 7.53 -8.90
N ILE A 92 -2.63 8.01 -9.50
CA ILE A 92 -3.52 9.01 -8.86
C ILE A 92 -4.09 8.47 -7.56
N LYS A 93 -4.51 7.21 -7.57
CA LYS A 93 -5.04 6.53 -6.39
C LYS A 93 -4.00 6.39 -5.30
N LEU A 94 -2.81 5.87 -5.62
CA LEU A 94 -1.69 5.75 -4.68
C LEU A 94 -1.35 7.12 -4.06
N TYR A 95 -1.31 8.16 -4.88
CA TYR A 95 -1.08 9.53 -4.43
C TYR A 95 -2.13 9.99 -3.41
N ASN A 96 -3.42 9.78 -3.69
CA ASN A 96 -4.52 10.14 -2.77
C ASN A 96 -4.46 9.36 -1.46
N PHE A 97 -4.10 8.08 -1.50
CA PHE A 97 -3.90 7.29 -0.28
C PHE A 97 -2.72 7.80 0.54
N GLY A 98 -1.59 8.15 -0.10
CA GLY A 98 -0.45 8.77 0.59
C GLY A 98 -0.83 10.06 1.32
N LEU A 99 -1.63 10.91 0.68
CA LEU A 99 -2.14 12.14 1.31
C LEU A 99 -3.05 11.84 2.51
N ARG A 100 -3.97 10.87 2.39
CA ARG A 100 -4.85 10.44 3.50
C ARG A 100 -4.10 9.87 4.69
N MET A 101 -2.93 9.27 4.46
CA MET A 101 -2.04 8.83 5.52
C MET A 101 -1.34 10.02 6.21
N GLY A 102 -1.29 11.19 5.59
CA GLY A 102 -0.53 12.35 6.09
C GLY A 102 0.94 12.30 5.69
N LEU A 103 1.25 11.64 4.57
CA LEU A 103 2.54 11.77 3.92
C LEU A 103 2.56 13.06 3.08
N SER A 104 3.72 13.68 2.97
CA SER A 104 3.87 14.94 2.24
C SER A 104 3.77 14.74 0.73
N HIS A 105 3.29 15.76 0.03
CA HIS A 105 3.26 15.81 -1.43
C HIS A 105 4.63 15.49 -2.05
N GLU A 106 5.69 16.08 -1.48
CA GLU A 106 7.06 15.92 -1.98
C GLU A 106 7.54 14.47 -1.88
N SER A 107 7.36 13.81 -0.73
CA SER A 107 7.80 12.42 -0.56
C SER A 107 7.01 11.48 -1.46
N ILE A 108 5.69 11.65 -1.56
CA ILE A 108 4.85 10.83 -2.44
C ILE A 108 5.32 10.98 -3.89
N THR A 109 5.50 12.21 -4.36
CA THR A 109 5.93 12.50 -5.74
C THR A 109 7.33 11.93 -6.01
N LYS A 110 8.25 12.04 -5.05
CA LYS A 110 9.61 11.49 -5.18
C LYS A 110 9.60 9.96 -5.27
N VAL A 111 8.75 9.28 -4.50
CA VAL A 111 8.57 7.82 -4.63
C VAL A 111 8.04 7.47 -6.01
N LEU A 112 6.94 8.11 -6.44
CA LEU A 112 6.34 7.86 -7.77
C LEU A 112 7.34 8.10 -8.91
N TYR A 113 8.15 9.16 -8.82
CA TYR A 113 9.19 9.45 -9.80
C TYR A 113 10.29 8.38 -9.81
N LEU A 114 10.79 8.00 -8.63
CA LEU A 114 11.86 7.00 -8.51
C LEU A 114 11.40 5.62 -8.97
N MET A 115 10.13 5.26 -8.76
CA MET A 115 9.54 4.00 -9.25
C MET A 115 9.74 3.81 -10.76
N GLU A 116 9.58 4.86 -11.57
CA GLU A 116 9.80 4.80 -13.02
C GLU A 116 11.25 4.46 -13.40
N SER A 117 12.20 4.63 -12.47
CA SER A 117 13.62 4.33 -12.68
C SER A 117 14.02 2.90 -12.26
N PHE A 118 13.13 2.14 -11.61
CA PHE A 118 13.42 0.77 -11.16
C PHE A 118 12.81 -0.29 -12.10
N PRO A 119 13.51 -1.41 -12.34
CA PRO A 119 12.93 -2.54 -13.05
C PRO A 119 11.68 -3.05 -12.31
N ASN A 120 10.60 -3.29 -13.06
CA ASN A 120 9.28 -3.67 -12.54
C ASN A 120 8.69 -2.66 -11.52
N LYS A 121 9.21 -1.43 -11.51
CA LYS A 121 8.82 -0.34 -10.60
C LYS A 121 8.99 -0.67 -9.11
N ILE A 122 9.73 -1.72 -8.76
CA ILE A 122 9.94 -2.16 -7.38
C ILE A 122 11.02 -1.28 -6.73
N VAL A 123 10.59 -0.39 -5.84
CA VAL A 123 11.51 0.45 -5.05
C VAL A 123 12.00 -0.35 -3.83
N PRO A 124 13.33 -0.45 -3.62
CA PRO A 124 13.90 -1.06 -2.44
C PRO A 124 13.49 -0.35 -1.14
N PRO A 125 13.28 -1.08 -0.02
CA PRO A 125 12.86 -0.47 1.26
C PRO A 125 13.80 0.61 1.80
N ASP A 126 15.11 0.46 1.60
CA ASP A 126 16.16 1.40 1.98
C ASP A 126 16.04 2.74 1.24
N VAL A 127 15.76 2.69 -0.06
CA VAL A 127 15.52 3.89 -0.89
C VAL A 127 14.28 4.66 -0.39
N LEU A 128 13.21 3.95 -0.01
CA LEU A 128 12.02 4.57 0.57
C LEU A 128 12.33 5.24 1.90
N ILE A 129 13.02 4.55 2.80
CA ILE A 129 13.41 5.10 4.09
C ILE A 129 14.20 6.40 3.90
N ASP A 130 15.11 6.46 2.93
CA ASP A 130 15.91 7.65 2.66
C ASP A 130 15.08 8.84 2.13
N ILE A 131 14.10 8.59 1.26
CA ILE A 131 13.15 9.62 0.77
C ILE A 131 12.40 10.28 1.93
N PHE A 132 11.95 9.49 2.90
CA PHE A 132 11.16 10.00 4.01
C PHE A 132 12.02 10.53 5.18
N LYS A 133 13.29 10.09 5.31
CA LYS A 133 14.25 10.67 6.27
C LYS A 133 14.64 12.10 5.93
N THR A 134 14.74 12.45 4.64
CA THR A 134 15.12 13.81 4.21
C THR A 134 14.16 14.92 4.64
N GLN A 135 12.96 14.58 5.16
CA GLN A 135 11.99 15.57 5.66
C GLN A 135 12.15 15.94 7.13
N TYR A 136 13.10 15.32 7.84
CA TYR A 136 13.37 15.58 9.26
C TYR A 136 14.70 16.30 9.50
N ASN A 137 15.36 16.79 8.45
CA ASN A 137 16.58 17.60 8.52
C ASN A 137 16.29 19.07 8.21
#